data_AF-A0A497HL60-F1
#
_entry.id   AF-A0A497HL60-F1
#
_cell.length_a   1.000
_cell.length_b   1.000
_cell.length_c   1.000
_cell.angle_alpha   90.00
_cell.angle_beta   90.00
_cell.angle_gamma   90.00
#
_symmetry.space_group_name_H-M   'P 1'
#
loop_
_entity.id
_entity.type
_entity.pdbx_description
1 polymer ?
#
loop_
_entity_poly.entity_id
_entity_poly.type
_entity_poly.pdbx_seq_one_letter_code
_entity_poly.pdbx_strand_id
1 'polypeptide(L)'
;MLEQVVAKGIIVGGIYSLAALGLSLILGVMQIVNLAHGELMMLAMYITFFLFSSFGMPPFLSIIFSAPILFLLGAFLYKIAISKLKSEEEQIIFMIGLVIFLENLVTLICSSNYRSLTYRSEVIKFFDIRFT
;
A
#
# COMPACT_ATOMS: atom_id res chain seq x y z
N MET A 1 -12.24 -0.61 -34.80
CA MET A 1 -12.71 0.27 -33.70
C MET A 1 -13.57 -0.50 -32.70
N LEU A 2 -14.68 -1.13 -33.11
CA LEU A 2 -15.59 -1.85 -32.20
C LEU A 2 -14.93 -3.04 -31.47
N GLU A 3 -14.13 -3.85 -32.18
CA GLU A 3 -13.42 -5.00 -31.60
C GLU A 3 -12.47 -4.61 -30.46
N GLN A 4 -11.74 -3.49 -30.62
CA GLN A 4 -10.86 -2.96 -29.57
C GLN A 4 -11.66 -2.46 -28.36
N VAL A 5 -12.83 -1.88 -28.55
CA VAL A 5 -13.70 -1.42 -27.45
C VAL A 5 -14.23 -2.60 -26.66
N VAL A 6 -14.67 -3.66 -27.34
CA VAL A 6 -15.14 -4.90 -26.70
C VAL A 6 -14.00 -5.58 -25.95
N ALA A 7 -12.83 -5.72 -26.59
CA ALA A 7 -11.65 -6.31 -25.94
C ALA A 7 -11.22 -5.52 -24.69
N LYS A 8 -11.16 -4.19 -24.79
CA LYS A 8 -10.87 -3.32 -23.63
C LYS A 8 -11.92 -3.43 -22.54
N GLY A 9 -13.20 -3.47 -22.89
CA GLY A 9 -14.31 -3.63 -21.95
C GLY A 9 -14.22 -4.94 -21.17
N ILE A 10 -13.89 -6.05 -21.84
CA ILE A 10 -13.69 -7.36 -21.20
C ILE A 10 -12.48 -7.34 -20.27
N ILE A 11 -11.35 -6.78 -20.71
CA ILE A 11 -10.13 -6.71 -19.88
C ILE A 11 -10.38 -5.87 -18.63
N VAL A 12 -10.96 -4.68 -18.77
CA VAL A 12 -11.25 -3.78 -17.65
C VAL A 12 -12.31 -4.38 -16.73
N GLY A 13 -13.37 -4.97 -17.30
CA GLY A 13 -14.38 -5.69 -16.54
C GLY A 13 -13.78 -6.84 -15.73
N GLY A 14 -12.89 -7.63 -16.33
CA GLY A 14 -12.17 -8.71 -15.65
C GLY A 14 -11.31 -8.23 -14.49
N ILE A 15 -10.59 -7.11 -14.65
CA ILE A 15 -9.80 -6.50 -13.58
C ILE A 15 -10.70 -6.09 -12.40
N TYR A 16 -11.84 -5.43 -12.68
CA TYR A 16 -12.78 -5.04 -11.63
C TYR A 16 -13.47 -6.23 -10.96
N SER A 17 -13.84 -7.26 -11.72
CA SER A 17 -14.41 -8.50 -11.16
C SER A 17 -13.42 -9.22 -10.25
N LEU A 18 -12.14 -9.32 -10.64
CA LEU A 18 -11.08 -9.90 -9.80
C LEU A 18 -10.87 -9.09 -8.52
N ALA A 19 -10.86 -7.75 -8.61
CA ALA A 19 -10.74 -6.88 -7.45
C ALA A 19 -11.93 -7.06 -6.48
N ALA A 20 -13.15 -7.09 -7.02
CA ALA A 20 -14.36 -7.31 -6.22
C ALA A 20 -14.36 -8.70 -5.56
N LEU A 21 -13.99 -9.75 -6.28
CA LEU A 21 -13.86 -11.10 -5.73
C LEU A 21 -12.84 -11.15 -4.59
N GLY A 22 -11.70 -10.46 -4.71
CA GLY A 22 -10.73 -10.34 -3.62
C GLY A 22 -11.34 -9.73 -2.36
N LEU A 23 -12.08 -8.63 -2.50
CA LEU A 23 -12.77 -7.99 -1.37
C LEU A 23 -13.87 -8.90 -0.78
N SER A 24 -14.62 -9.60 -1.63
CA SER A 24 -15.61 -10.59 -1.20
C SER A 24 -14.98 -11.76 -0.43
N LEU A 25 -13.77 -12.21 -0.79
CA LEU A 25 -13.06 -13.25 -0.05
C LEU A 25 -12.55 -12.75 1.30
N ILE A 26 -12.02 -11.52 1.35
CA ILE A 26 -11.54 -10.90 2.59
C ILE A 26 -12.70 -10.73 3.60
N LEU A 27 -13.81 -10.16 3.15
CA LEU A 27 -14.96 -9.90 4.02
C LEU A 27 -15.84 -11.13 4.26
N GLY A 28 -15.96 -12.02 3.28
CA GLY A 28 -16.87 -13.16 3.32
C GLY A 28 -16.27 -14.43 3.93
N VAL A 29 -14.97 -14.69 3.75
CA VAL A 29 -14.32 -15.92 4.24
C VAL A 29 -13.39 -15.64 5.42
N MET A 30 -12.59 -14.58 5.36
CA MET A 30 -11.66 -14.27 6.45
C MET A 30 -12.33 -13.59 7.64
N GLN A 31 -13.53 -13.01 7.48
CA GLN A 31 -14.26 -12.24 8.52
C GLN A 31 -13.40 -11.18 9.24
N ILE A 32 -12.31 -10.74 8.59
CA ILE A 32 -11.35 -9.78 9.14
C ILE A 32 -11.54 -8.48 8.35
N VAL A 33 -12.23 -7.50 8.95
CA VAL A 33 -12.35 -6.15 8.38
C VAL A 33 -11.04 -5.39 8.64
N ASN A 34 -10.08 -5.48 7.73
CA ASN A 34 -8.82 -4.74 7.82
C ASN A 34 -9.01 -3.25 7.43
N LEU A 35 -9.49 -2.46 8.39
CA LEU A 35 -9.60 -0.99 8.28
C LEU A 35 -8.23 -0.29 8.19
N ALA A 36 -7.16 -0.92 8.66
CA ALA A 36 -5.81 -0.36 8.66
C ALA A 36 -5.10 -0.44 7.30
N HIS A 37 -5.78 -0.92 6.24
CA HIS A 37 -5.19 -1.02 4.91
C HIS A 37 -4.64 0.32 4.39
N GLY A 38 -5.37 1.43 4.61
CA GLY A 38 -4.92 2.77 4.22
C GLY A 38 -3.66 3.21 4.97
N GLU A 39 -3.58 2.93 6.26
CA GLU A 39 -2.45 3.27 7.13
C GLU A 39 -1.20 2.44 6.80
N LEU A 40 -1.36 1.17 6.45
CA LEU A 40 -0.27 0.35 5.94
C LEU A 40 0.26 0.88 4.61
N MET A 41 -0.63 1.35 3.73
CA MET A 41 -0.23 2.01 2.48
C MET A 41 0.53 3.32 2.77
N MET A 42 0.06 4.12 3.73
CA MET A 42 0.74 5.33 4.19
C MET A 42 2.15 5.02 4.71
N LEU A 43 2.31 4.00 5.55
CA LEU A 43 3.61 3.52 6.02
C LEU A 43 4.55 3.17 4.87
N ALA A 44 4.08 2.43 3.86
CA ALA A 44 4.89 2.10 2.68
C ALA A 44 5.32 3.34 1.89
N MET A 45 4.45 4.35 1.76
CA MET A 45 4.79 5.62 1.13
C MET A 45 5.88 6.35 1.90
N TYR A 46 5.78 6.44 3.23
CA TYR A 46 6.81 7.07 4.05
C TYR A 46 8.13 6.31 4.04
N ILE A 47 8.12 4.98 4.08
CA ILE A 47 9.33 4.16 3.94
C ILE A 47 10.01 4.47 2.60
N THR A 48 9.23 4.51 1.52
CA THR A 48 9.73 4.86 0.18
C THR A 48 10.29 6.29 0.14
N PHE A 49 9.62 7.24 0.78
CA PHE A 49 10.10 8.62 0.91
C PHE A 49 11.44 8.69 1.67
N PHE A 50 11.59 7.97 2.77
CA PHE A 50 12.86 7.92 3.52
C PHE A 50 13.98 7.27 2.71
N LEU A 51 13.69 6.18 2.00
CA LEU A 51 14.68 5.55 1.12
C LEU A 51 15.12 6.50 0.00
N PHE A 52 14.18 7.22 -0.60
CA PHE A 52 14.50 8.23 -1.61
C PHE A 52 15.32 9.38 -1.02
N SER A 53 14.93 9.91 0.13
CA SER A 53 15.61 11.07 0.75
C SER A 53 17.00 10.74 1.30
N SER A 54 17.23 9.52 1.80
CA SER A 54 18.52 9.13 2.42
C SER A 54 19.48 8.47 1.42
N PHE A 55 18.98 7.67 0.47
CA PHE A 55 19.82 6.92 -0.47
C PHE A 55 19.73 7.42 -1.92
N GLY A 56 18.86 8.38 -2.24
CA GLY A 56 18.63 8.83 -3.62
C GLY A 56 18.09 7.74 -4.54
N MET A 57 17.60 6.63 -3.99
CA MET A 57 17.14 5.47 -4.76
C MET A 57 15.87 5.81 -5.56
N PRO A 58 15.76 5.37 -6.82
CA PRO A 58 14.55 5.59 -7.59
C PRO A 58 13.34 4.90 -6.92
N PRO A 59 12.14 5.52 -6.91
CA PRO A 59 10.96 5.00 -6.23
C PRO A 59 10.53 3.59 -6.65
N PHE A 60 10.89 3.17 -7.86
CA PHE A 60 10.61 1.81 -8.33
C PHE A 60 11.52 0.77 -7.66
N LEU A 61 12.77 1.11 -7.40
CA LEU A 61 13.74 0.20 -6.80
C LEU A 61 13.55 0.10 -5.29
N SER A 62 12.98 1.14 -4.66
CA SER A 62 12.62 1.11 -3.24
C SER A 62 11.51 0.11 -2.92
N ILE A 63 10.70 -0.32 -3.90
CA ILE A 63 9.66 -1.36 -3.72
C ILE A 63 10.27 -2.67 -3.20
N ILE A 64 11.47 -3.02 -3.66
CA ILE A 64 12.18 -4.25 -3.27
C ILE A 64 12.48 -4.26 -1.76
N PHE A 65 12.66 -3.08 -1.17
CA PHE A 65 12.94 -2.94 0.26
C PHE A 65 11.69 -2.61 1.07
N SER A 66 10.80 -1.76 0.57
CA SER A 66 9.59 -1.36 1.28
C SER A 66 8.60 -2.51 1.44
N ALA A 67 8.49 -3.40 0.45
CA ALA A 67 7.62 -4.56 0.52
C ALA A 67 7.99 -5.54 1.67
N PRO A 68 9.24 -6.04 1.80
CA PRO A 68 9.60 -6.92 2.91
C PRO A 68 9.54 -6.22 4.27
N ILE A 69 9.90 -4.93 4.36
CA ILE A 69 9.80 -4.17 5.61
C ILE A 69 8.33 -4.06 6.06
N LEU A 70 7.43 -3.68 5.15
CA LEU A 70 6.01 -3.57 5.48
C LEU A 70 5.41 -4.95 5.80
N PHE A 71 5.82 -6.00 5.08
CA PHE A 71 5.37 -7.36 5.36
C PHE A 71 5.77 -7.82 6.77
N LEU A 72 7.02 -7.59 7.17
CA LEU A 72 7.50 -7.91 8.51
C LEU A 72 6.72 -7.13 9.59
N LEU A 73 6.47 -5.84 9.36
CA LEU A 73 5.73 -4.97 10.28
C LEU A 73 4.27 -5.44 10.41
N GLY A 74 3.60 -5.73 9.29
CA GLY A 74 2.25 -6.26 9.26
C GLY A 74 2.14 -7.63 9.93
N ALA A 75 3.08 -8.54 9.67
CA ALA A 75 3.12 -9.86 10.31
C ALA A 75 3.34 -9.76 11.82
N PHE A 76 4.17 -8.81 12.26
CA PHE A 76 4.41 -8.53 13.68
C PHE A 76 3.14 -7.99 14.38
N LEU A 77 2.47 -7.01 13.78
CA LEU A 77 1.18 -6.48 14.24
C LEU A 77 0.12 -7.58 14.32
N TYR A 78 0.03 -8.41 13.28
CA TYR A 78 -0.91 -9.51 13.23
C TYR A 78 -0.67 -10.50 14.37
N LYS A 79 0.58 -10.92 14.58
CA LYS A 79 0.92 -11.91 15.61
C LYS A 79 0.71 -11.40 17.05
N ILE A 80 0.98 -10.12 17.30
CA ILE A 80 0.93 -9.57 18.67
C ILE A 80 -0.48 -9.18 19.08
N ALA A 81 -1.22 -8.55 18.17
CA ALA A 81 -2.53 -8.00 18.47
C ALA A 81 -3.65 -8.81 17.82
N ILE A 82 -3.70 -8.87 16.49
CA ILE A 82 -4.83 -9.45 15.73
C ILE A 82 -5.06 -10.92 16.10
N SER A 83 -3.99 -11.72 16.23
CA SER A 83 -4.08 -13.14 16.56
C SER A 83 -4.66 -13.44 17.95
N LYS A 84 -4.75 -12.44 18.84
CA LYS A 84 -5.29 -12.62 20.20
C LYS A 84 -6.76 -12.23 20.33
N LEU A 85 -7.29 -11.49 19.35
CA LEU A 85 -8.68 -11.05 19.31
C LEU A 85 -9.55 -12.21 18.83
N LYS A 86 -10.65 -12.48 19.54
CA LYS A 86 -11.53 -13.63 19.26
C LYS A 86 -12.88 -13.23 18.71
N SER A 87 -13.34 -12.03 19.05
CA SER A 87 -14.65 -11.50 18.66
C SER A 87 -14.51 -10.50 17.51
N GLU A 88 -15.44 -10.51 16.56
CA GLU A 88 -15.44 -9.55 15.43
C GLU A 88 -15.52 -8.09 15.92
N GLU A 89 -16.31 -7.83 16.97
CA GLU A 89 -16.46 -6.50 17.58
C GLU A 89 -15.15 -5.98 18.16
N GLU A 90 -14.43 -6.83 18.90
CA GLU A 90 -13.12 -6.50 19.48
C GLU A 90 -12.12 -6.17 18.36
N GLN A 91 -12.17 -6.92 17.26
CA GLN A 91 -11.29 -6.72 16.13
C GLN A 91 -11.55 -5.38 15.44
N ILE A 92 -12.81 -5.02 15.21
CA ILE A 92 -13.17 -3.73 14.60
C ILE A 92 -12.70 -2.57 15.48
N ILE A 93 -13.00 -2.62 16.79
CA ILE A 93 -12.58 -1.57 17.74
C ILE A 93 -11.06 -1.45 17.78
N PHE A 94 -10.34 -2.56 17.81
CA PHE A 94 -8.89 -2.57 17.77
C PHE A 94 -8.36 -1.98 16.47
N MET A 95 -8.93 -2.32 15.32
CA MET A 95 -8.50 -1.84 14.01
C MET A 95 -8.68 -0.32 13.88
N ILE A 96 -9.79 0.23 14.38
CA ILE A 96 -10.03 1.68 14.43
C ILE A 96 -8.99 2.36 15.33
N GLY A 97 -8.74 1.79 16.51
CA GLY A 97 -7.71 2.28 17.42
C GLY A 97 -6.31 2.24 16.80
N LEU A 98 -6.00 1.17 16.06
CA LEU A 98 -4.75 1.02 15.33
C LEU A 98 -4.60 2.07 14.23
N VAL A 99 -5.68 2.38 13.52
CA VAL A 99 -5.66 3.44 12.49
C VAL A 99 -5.27 4.77 13.10
N ILE A 100 -6.00 5.19 14.14
CA ILE A 100 -5.75 6.46 14.83
C ILE A 100 -4.33 6.47 15.42
N PHE A 101 -3.89 5.35 16.00
CA PHE A 101 -2.55 5.24 16.57
C PHE A 101 -1.45 5.39 15.52
N LEU A 102 -1.56 4.69 14.38
CA LEU A 102 -0.59 4.76 13.30
C LEU A 102 -0.53 6.15 12.67
N GLU A 103 -1.68 6.74 12.39
CA GLU A 103 -1.78 8.08 11.81
C GLU A 103 -1.11 9.13 12.72
N ASN A 104 -1.41 9.10 14.02
CA ASN A 104 -0.80 10.02 14.99
C ASN A 104 0.70 9.76 15.17
N LEU A 105 1.12 8.50 15.19
CA LEU A 105 2.53 8.14 15.31
C LEU A 105 3.34 8.64 14.11
N VAL A 106 2.82 8.46 12.90
CA VAL A 106 3.47 8.96 11.68
C VAL A 106 3.45 10.48 11.65
N THR A 107 2.35 11.13 12.05
CA THR A 107 2.26 12.59 12.14
C THR A 107 3.28 13.17 13.12
N LEU A 108 3.53 12.49 14.25
CA LEU A 108 4.54 12.89 15.23
C LEU A 108 5.96 12.83 14.63
N ILE A 109 6.28 11.76 13.90
CA ILE A 109 7.61 11.54 13.31
C ILE A 109 7.84 12.43 12.07
N CYS A 110 6.89 12.48 11.15
CA CYS A 110 7.04 13.09 9.84
C CYS A 110 6.48 14.52 9.73
N SER A 111 5.80 15.02 10.76
CA SER A 111 5.04 16.27 10.76
C SER A 111 3.89 16.25 9.73
N SER A 112 2.82 17.01 9.96
CA SER A 112 1.59 17.01 9.13
C SER A 112 1.76 17.66 7.74
N ASN A 113 2.98 17.88 7.28
CA ASN A 113 3.23 18.54 6.00
C ASN A 113 3.12 17.55 4.84
N TYR A 114 2.40 17.95 3.79
CA TYR A 114 2.34 17.19 2.54
C TYR A 114 3.75 17.10 1.93
N ARG A 115 4.28 15.88 1.83
CA ARG A 115 5.56 15.60 1.18
C ARG A 115 5.29 14.90 -0.14
N SER A 116 5.59 15.56 -1.24
CA SER A 116 5.56 14.96 -2.57
C SER A 116 6.98 14.70 -3.06
N LEU A 117 7.19 13.54 -3.68
CA LEU A 117 8.42 13.25 -4.39
C LEU A 117 8.32 13.91 -5.77
N THR A 118 9.06 15.00 -5.99
CA THR A 118 9.28 15.52 -7.34
C THR A 118 10.36 14.65 -7.99
N TYR A 119 9.97 13.50 -8.53
CA TYR A 119 10.85 12.67 -9.34
C TYR A 119 11.05 13.37 -10.68
N ARG A 120 12.07 14.24 -10.77
CA ARG A 120 12.58 14.70 -12.05
C ARG A 120 13.20 13.46 -12.69
N SER A 121 12.55 12.93 -13.71
CA SER A 121 13.02 11.79 -14.51
C SER A 121 14.36 12.16 -15.13
N GLU A 122 15.45 11.91 -14.40
CA GLU A 122 16.77 11.92 -15.01
C GLU A 122 16.78 10.78 -16.03
N VAL A 123 16.78 11.20 -17.29
CA VAL A 123 16.88 10.36 -18.47
C VAL A 123 18.18 9.57 -18.32
N ILE A 124 18.07 8.28 -18.01
CA ILE A 124 19.21 7.37 -18.10
C ILE A 124 19.54 7.27 -19.59
N LYS A 125 20.46 8.12 -20.05
CA LYS A 125 20.96 8.14 -21.42
C LYS A 125 21.87 6.93 -21.63
N PHE A 126 21.28 5.79 -21.98
CA PHE A 126 22.03 4.70 -22.56
C PHE A 126 22.10 4.92 -24.07
N PHE A 127 23.27 5.37 -24.53
CA PHE A 127 23.73 5.26 -25.91
C PHE A 127 22.75 5.78 -27.00
N ASP A 128 22.13 6.94 -26.76
CA ASP A 128 21.30 7.71 -27.72
C ASP A 128 19.85 7.23 -27.96
N ILE A 129 19.25 6.48 -27.02
CA ILE A 129 17.82 6.14 -27.09
C ILE A 129 17.08 6.70 -25.87
N ARG A 130 16.13 7.61 -26.13
CA ARG A 130 15.27 8.22 -25.12
C ARG A 130 14.12 7.26 -24.80
N PHE A 131 14.19 6.59 -23.66
CA PHE A 131 13.02 5.92 -23.10
C PHE A 131 12.38 6.85 -22.07
N THR A 132 11.20 7.35 -22.46
CA THR A 132 10.28 8.15 -21.64
C THR A 132 9.61 7.27 -20.58
#